data_AF-A0A7G2K1J8-F1
#
_entry.id   AF-A0A7G2K1J8-F1
#
_cell.length_a   1.000
_cell.length_b   1.000
_cell.length_c   1.000
_cell.angle_alpha   90.00
_cell.angle_beta   90.00
_cell.angle_gamma   90.00
#
_symmetry.space_group_name_H-M   'P 1'
#
loop_
_entity.id
_entity.type
_entity.pdbx_description
1 polymer ?
#
loop_
_entity_poly.entity_id
_entity_poly.type
_entity_poly.pdbx_seq_one_letter_code
_entity_poly.pdbx_strand_id
1 'polypeptide(L)'
;INEEVENNNYDLVVKYTKDEEKLTSLIFTPIDWQLLRKCPIPVLMVRDGDWKHQRRILVAVNVSGEQEYQDEFNQELVETGISLAENLNRGNVHLVAAYPSAPINMAIDLPEFNTSGYENGIRGQHLINMKALRQKFG
;
A
#
# COMPACT_ATOMS: atom_id res chain seq x y z
N ILE A 1 -21.14 -9.66 7.40
CA ILE A 1 -19.80 -9.17 7.83
C ILE A 1 -19.83 -7.67 8.01
N ASN A 2 -20.21 -6.86 7.01
CA ASN A 2 -20.31 -5.40 7.22
C ASN A 2 -21.27 -5.02 8.34
N GLU A 3 -22.50 -5.54 8.34
CA GLU A 3 -23.44 -5.31 9.45
C GLU A 3 -22.88 -5.79 10.81
N GLU A 4 -22.17 -6.93 10.82
CA GLU A 4 -21.54 -7.46 12.03
C GLU A 4 -20.44 -6.53 12.55
N VAL A 5 -19.65 -5.96 11.65
CA VAL A 5 -18.58 -5.00 11.96
C VAL A 5 -19.16 -3.64 12.38
N GLU A 6 -20.27 -3.20 11.80
CA GLU A 6 -20.90 -1.92 12.16
C GLU A 6 -21.61 -2.00 13.52
N ASN A 7 -22.17 -3.16 13.87
CA ASN A 7 -22.91 -3.36 15.11
C ASN A 7 -22.04 -3.72 16.32
N ASN A 8 -20.75 -3.99 16.10
CA ASN A 8 -19.83 -4.40 17.15
C ASN A 8 -18.51 -3.62 17.05
N ASN A 9 -17.83 -3.41 18.18
CA ASN A 9 -16.60 -2.62 18.23
C ASN A 9 -15.36 -3.48 17.90
N TYR A 10 -15.30 -4.06 16.71
CA TYR A 10 -14.10 -4.73 16.22
C TYR A 10 -13.08 -3.71 15.70
N ASP A 11 -11.80 -4.02 15.90
CA ASP A 11 -10.66 -3.23 15.43
C ASP A 11 -9.97 -3.83 14.20
N LEU A 12 -10.19 -5.13 13.92
CA LEU A 12 -9.59 -5.85 12.80
C LEU A 12 -10.48 -6.99 12.29
N VAL A 13 -10.64 -7.09 10.96
CA VAL A 13 -11.16 -8.29 10.31
C VAL A 13 -10.00 -9.15 9.84
N VAL A 14 -9.89 -10.39 10.34
CA VAL A 14 -8.90 -11.36 9.87
C VAL A 14 -9.59 -12.40 8.98
N LYS A 15 -9.16 -12.51 7.73
CA LYS A 15 -9.68 -13.51 6.79
C LYS A 15 -8.57 -14.37 6.21
N TYR A 16 -8.73 -15.67 6.38
CA TYR A 16 -7.87 -16.65 5.74
C TYR A 16 -8.15 -16.74 4.23
N THR A 17 -7.07 -16.88 3.44
CA THR A 17 -7.11 -17.16 2.01
C THR A 17 -6.30 -18.43 1.71
N LYS A 18 -6.91 -19.34 0.95
CA LYS A 18 -6.32 -20.64 0.63
C LYS A 18 -5.23 -20.48 -0.42
N ASP A 19 -4.14 -21.20 -0.25
CA ASP A 19 -3.10 -21.31 -1.27
C ASP A 19 -3.60 -22.21 -2.42
N GLU A 20 -3.60 -21.70 -3.64
CA GLU A 20 -3.63 -22.55 -4.84
C GLU A 20 -2.23 -22.54 -5.46
N GLU A 21 -1.71 -23.73 -5.77
CA GLU A 21 -0.30 -24.07 -6.02
C GLU A 21 0.41 -23.38 -7.21
N LYS A 22 -0.05 -22.22 -7.69
CA LYS A 22 0.54 -21.52 -8.83
C LYS A 22 1.01 -20.12 -8.45
N LEU A 23 2.25 -19.83 -8.87
CA LEU A 23 3.02 -18.61 -8.62
C LEU A 23 2.38 -17.29 -9.11
N THR A 24 1.16 -17.30 -9.66
CA THR A 24 0.65 -16.21 -10.52
C THR A 24 -0.66 -15.56 -10.10
N SER A 25 -1.30 -15.90 -8.97
CA SER A 25 -2.45 -15.10 -8.53
C SER A 25 -2.80 -15.30 -7.07
N LEU A 26 -2.79 -14.21 -6.30
CA LEU A 26 -3.73 -14.05 -5.20
C LEU A 26 -5.14 -14.17 -5.81
N ILE A 27 -5.74 -15.36 -5.78
CA ILE A 27 -7.13 -15.54 -6.22
C ILE A 27 -8.00 -15.03 -5.09
N PHE A 28 -8.24 -13.72 -5.09
CA PHE A 28 -9.26 -13.12 -4.25
C PHE A 28 -10.64 -13.53 -4.78
N THR A 29 -11.41 -14.20 -3.93
CA THR A 29 -12.81 -14.52 -4.20
C THR A 29 -13.64 -13.23 -4.34
N PRO A 30 -14.83 -13.27 -4.95
CA PRO A 30 -15.72 -12.10 -4.96
C PRO A 30 -16.00 -11.53 -3.56
N ILE A 31 -16.00 -12.37 -2.53
CA ILE A 31 -16.17 -11.98 -1.13
C ILE A 31 -14.94 -11.21 -0.62
N ASP A 32 -13.72 -11.62 -0.98
CA ASP A 32 -12.48 -10.91 -0.63
C ASP A 32 -12.48 -9.50 -1.21
N TRP A 33 -12.84 -9.36 -2.48
CA TRP A 33 -12.97 -8.06 -3.13
C TRP A 33 -14.06 -7.19 -2.53
N GLN A 34 -15.13 -7.78 -1.99
CA GLN A 34 -16.15 -7.01 -1.29
C GLN A 34 -15.64 -6.53 0.07
N LEU A 35 -14.94 -7.38 0.82
CA LEU A 35 -14.35 -7.02 2.11
C LEU A 35 -13.31 -5.90 1.94
N LEU A 36 -12.34 -6.07 1.04
CA LEU A 36 -11.29 -5.08 0.82
C LEU A 36 -11.80 -3.70 0.37
N ARG A 37 -12.97 -3.65 -0.29
CA ARG A 37 -13.54 -2.39 -0.80
C ARG A 37 -14.57 -1.74 0.13
N LYS A 38 -15.23 -2.51 0.99
CA LYS A 38 -16.42 -2.06 1.73
C LYS A 38 -16.32 -2.26 3.24
N CYS A 39 -15.31 -2.94 3.75
CA CYS A 39 -15.14 -3.06 5.19
C CYS A 39 -14.73 -1.69 5.75
N PRO A 40 -15.41 -1.17 6.79
CA PRO A 40 -15.11 0.13 7.36
C PRO A 40 -13.89 0.13 8.30
N ILE A 41 -13.34 -1.05 8.61
CA ILE A 41 -12.17 -1.24 9.47
C ILE A 41 -11.07 -2.01 8.72
N PRO A 42 -9.82 -2.01 9.22
CA PRO A 42 -8.73 -2.74 8.59
C PRO A 42 -9.04 -4.23 8.35
N VAL A 43 -8.58 -4.76 7.22
CA VAL A 43 -8.74 -6.17 6.84
C VAL A 43 -7.37 -6.81 6.66
N LEU A 44 -7.07 -7.83 7.47
CA LEU A 44 -5.88 -8.65 7.35
C LEU A 44 -6.19 -9.94 6.58
N MET A 45 -5.71 -10.00 5.34
CA MET A 45 -5.77 -11.20 4.51
C MET A 45 -4.59 -12.12 4.85
N VAL A 46 -4.86 -13.27 5.44
CA VAL A 46 -3.84 -14.24 5.87
C VAL A 46 -3.77 -15.39 4.89
N ARG A 47 -2.65 -15.53 4.18
CA ARG A 47 -2.40 -16.66 3.27
C ARG A 47 -1.82 -17.85 4.04
N ASP A 48 -2.12 -19.06 3.60
CA ASP A 48 -1.37 -20.26 4.01
C ASP A 48 0.12 -20.11 3.67
N GLY A 49 0.98 -20.70 4.50
CA GLY A 49 2.42 -20.66 4.29
C GLY A 49 3.20 -20.37 5.56
N ASP A 50 4.37 -21.00 5.64
CA ASP A 50 5.26 -20.80 6.76
C ASP A 50 6.00 -19.48 6.57
N TRP A 51 5.60 -18.45 7.32
CA TRP A 51 6.26 -17.16 7.30
C TRP A 51 7.68 -17.27 7.92
N LYS A 52 8.62 -17.90 7.22
CA LYS A 52 10.00 -18.14 7.69
C LYS A 52 10.98 -17.11 7.13
N HIS A 53 11.83 -16.63 8.06
CA HIS A 53 13.06 -15.85 7.86
C HIS A 53 12.91 -14.39 7.39
N GLN A 54 13.63 -13.48 8.07
CA GLN A 54 13.74 -12.02 7.83
C GLN A 54 12.47 -11.33 7.30
N ARG A 55 11.41 -11.34 8.13
CA ARG A 55 10.12 -10.73 7.81
C ARG A 55 10.27 -9.21 7.72
N ARG A 56 9.98 -8.68 6.54
CA ARG A 56 9.89 -7.25 6.27
C ARG A 56 8.42 -6.90 6.17
N ILE A 57 8.05 -5.77 6.74
CA ILE A 57 6.75 -5.15 6.49
C ILE A 57 6.98 -4.11 5.39
N LEU A 58 6.20 -4.19 4.32
CA LEU A 58 6.25 -3.24 3.23
C LEU A 58 4.97 -2.40 3.28
N VAL A 59 5.13 -1.10 3.48
CA VAL A 59 4.03 -0.14 3.49
C VAL A 59 4.03 0.59 2.16
N ALA A 60 2.96 0.38 1.38
CA ALA A 60 2.74 1.13 0.16
C ALA A 60 2.09 2.47 0.51
N VAL A 61 2.71 3.56 0.07
CA VAL A 61 2.29 4.94 0.37
C VAL A 61 2.07 5.70 -0.94
N ASN A 62 1.10 6.62 -0.93
CA ASN A 62 0.86 7.50 -2.06
C ASN A 62 1.48 8.87 -1.78
N VAL A 63 2.64 9.15 -2.39
CA VAL A 63 3.40 10.40 -2.20
C VAL A 63 3.36 11.31 -3.43
N SER A 64 2.35 11.16 -4.29
CA SER A 64 2.17 12.02 -5.47
C SER A 64 1.95 13.48 -5.07
N GLY A 65 1.40 13.73 -3.88
CA GLY A 65 1.11 15.07 -3.37
C GLY A 65 -0.13 15.70 -4.02
N GLU A 66 -1.03 14.88 -4.57
CA GLU A 66 -2.23 15.36 -5.26
C GLU A 66 -3.34 15.80 -4.30
N GLN A 67 -3.46 15.16 -3.13
CA GLN A 67 -4.57 15.36 -2.20
C GLN A 67 -4.06 15.33 -0.75
N GLU A 68 -4.46 16.32 0.07
CA GLU A 68 -3.99 16.47 1.45
C GLU A 68 -4.29 15.25 2.34
N TYR A 69 -5.45 14.60 2.17
CA TYR A 69 -5.81 13.43 2.97
C TYR A 69 -4.84 12.25 2.77
N GLN A 70 -4.08 12.22 1.66
CA GLN A 70 -3.09 11.18 1.41
C GLN A 70 -1.94 11.27 2.43
N ASP A 71 -1.59 12.46 2.91
CA ASP A 71 -0.53 12.64 3.89
C ASP A 71 -0.93 12.11 5.27
N GLU A 72 -2.19 12.35 5.67
CA GLU A 72 -2.75 11.79 6.91
C GLU A 72 -2.84 10.26 6.81
N PHE A 73 -3.39 9.75 5.71
CA PHE A 73 -3.54 8.31 5.50
C PHE A 73 -2.18 7.59 5.39
N ASN A 74 -1.18 8.19 4.75
CA ASN A 74 0.18 7.65 4.72
C ASN A 74 0.78 7.53 6.12
N GLN A 75 0.54 8.51 7.01
CA GLN A 75 1.02 8.44 8.39
C GLN A 75 0.35 7.29 9.14
N GLU A 76 -0.96 7.14 9.02
CA GLU A 76 -1.71 6.01 9.61
C GLU A 76 -1.18 4.65 9.13
N LEU A 77 -0.91 4.52 7.82
CA LEU A 77 -0.33 3.30 7.24
C LEU A 77 1.06 2.98 7.80
N VAL A 78 1.92 4.01 7.96
CA VAL A 78 3.27 3.83 8.49
C VAL A 78 3.25 3.48 9.98
N GLU A 79 2.43 4.18 10.77
CA GLU A 79 2.21 3.88 12.20
C GLU A 79 1.71 2.45 12.40
N THR A 80 0.72 2.03 11.61
CA THR A 80 0.19 0.67 11.61
C THR A 80 1.28 -0.34 11.26
N GLY A 81 2.10 -0.05 10.23
CA GLY A 81 3.21 -0.90 9.82
C GLY A 81 4.28 -1.05 10.91
N ILE A 82 4.62 0.03 11.61
CA ILE A 82 5.57 0.02 12.75
C ILE A 82 5.00 -0.77 13.91
N SER A 83 3.74 -0.51 14.29
CA SER A 83 3.06 -1.24 15.37
C SER A 83 2.99 -2.74 15.08
N LEU A 84 2.68 -3.15 13.85
CA LEU A 84 2.70 -4.56 13.44
C LEU A 84 4.11 -5.15 13.53
N ALA A 85 5.14 -4.40 13.14
CA ALA A 85 6.54 -4.82 13.22
C ALA A 85 6.93 -5.11 14.68
N GLU A 86 6.62 -4.18 15.58
CA GLU A 86 6.90 -4.31 17.01
C GLU A 86 6.16 -5.51 17.62
N ASN A 87 4.85 -5.61 17.41
CA ASN A 87 4.02 -6.68 17.99
C ASN A 87 4.36 -8.09 17.46
N LEU A 88 4.90 -8.19 16.23
CA LEU A 88 5.29 -9.48 15.64
C LEU A 88 6.77 -9.84 15.91
N ASN A 89 7.49 -9.04 16.71
CA ASN A 89 8.94 -9.12 16.91
C ASN A 89 9.73 -9.11 15.59
N ARG A 90 9.37 -8.21 14.66
CA ARG A 90 9.99 -8.06 13.33
C ARG A 90 10.39 -6.62 13.08
N GLY A 91 11.69 -6.34 12.97
CA GLY A 91 12.18 -4.96 13.05
C GLY A 91 12.22 -4.14 11.76
N ASN A 92 11.88 -4.69 10.58
CA ASN A 92 12.15 -3.99 9.32
C ASN A 92 10.87 -3.56 8.61
N VAL A 93 10.54 -2.27 8.75
CA VAL A 93 9.52 -1.60 7.93
C VAL A 93 10.21 -0.92 6.74
N HIS A 94 9.67 -1.14 5.54
CA HIS A 94 10.10 -0.49 4.31
C HIS A 94 8.93 0.30 3.73
N LEU A 95 9.22 1.48 3.19
CA LEU A 95 8.24 2.27 2.45
C LEU A 95 8.44 2.07 0.95
N VAL A 96 7.35 1.98 0.21
CA VAL A 96 7.36 1.95 -1.26
C VAL A 96 6.33 2.90 -1.82
N ALA A 97 6.71 3.61 -2.86
CA ALA A 97 5.80 4.37 -3.71
C ALA A 97 6.11 4.03 -5.17
N ALA A 98 5.06 3.98 -5.98
CA ALA A 98 5.17 3.83 -7.42
C ALA A 98 4.61 5.09 -8.09
N TYR A 99 5.14 5.42 -9.27
CA TYR A 99 4.62 6.48 -10.13
C TYR A 99 4.56 5.98 -11.57
N PRO A 100 3.54 6.37 -12.35
CA PRO A 100 3.42 5.96 -13.74
C PRO A 100 4.46 6.66 -14.62
N SER A 101 4.92 5.98 -15.66
CA SER A 101 5.62 6.63 -16.77
C SER A 101 4.66 7.49 -17.60
N ALA A 102 5.21 8.45 -18.35
CA ALA A 102 4.41 9.26 -19.25
C ALA A 102 3.63 8.38 -20.26
N PRO A 103 2.33 8.62 -20.49
CA PRO A 103 1.58 7.89 -21.50
C PRO A 103 2.19 8.07 -22.89
N ILE A 104 2.31 6.99 -23.66
CA ILE A 104 2.93 7.01 -25.01
C ILE A 104 2.22 8.01 -25.94
N ASN A 105 0.89 8.10 -25.88
CA ASN A 105 0.11 9.00 -26.73
C ASN A 105 0.51 10.47 -26.54
N MET A 106 0.87 10.87 -25.32
CA MET A 106 1.27 12.26 -25.03
C MET A 106 2.56 12.64 -25.76
N ALA A 107 3.50 11.70 -25.89
CA ALA A 107 4.74 11.93 -26.64
C ALA A 107 4.53 11.94 -28.16
N ILE A 108 3.46 11.31 -28.67
CA ILE A 108 3.09 11.31 -30.09
C ILE A 108 2.37 12.61 -30.45
N ASP A 109 1.42 13.03 -29.61
CA ASP A 109 0.53 14.16 -29.90
C ASP A 109 1.19 15.53 -29.66
N LEU A 110 2.23 15.58 -28.82
CA LEU A 110 2.95 16.81 -28.46
C LEU A 110 4.44 16.65 -28.79
N PRO A 111 4.91 17.07 -29.99
CA PRO A 111 6.30 16.91 -30.42
C PRO A 111 7.33 17.59 -29.50
N GLU A 112 6.90 18.64 -28.78
CA GLU A 112 7.75 19.36 -27.82
C GLU A 112 7.74 18.73 -26.42
N PHE A 113 6.97 17.66 -26.20
CA PHE A 113 6.87 17.01 -24.90
C PHE A 113 8.16 16.27 -24.56
N ASN A 114 8.87 16.75 -23.54
CA ASN A 114 10.05 16.09 -23.02
C ASN A 114 9.68 15.00 -21.99
N THR A 115 9.52 13.76 -22.47
CA THR A 115 9.25 12.58 -21.63
C THR A 115 10.25 12.42 -20.48
N SER A 116 11.54 12.56 -20.77
CA SER A 116 12.58 12.38 -19.75
C SER A 116 12.52 13.47 -18.66
N GLY A 117 12.19 14.71 -19.03
CA GLY A 117 12.00 15.80 -18.09
C GLY A 117 10.79 15.57 -17.20
N TYR A 118 9.68 15.11 -17.77
CA TYR A 118 8.47 14.75 -17.03
C TYR A 118 8.74 13.62 -16.01
N GLU A 119 9.35 12.51 -16.45
CA GLU A 119 9.62 11.37 -15.56
C GLU A 119 10.59 11.73 -14.43
N ASN A 120 11.63 12.51 -14.72
CA ASN A 120 12.56 12.99 -13.70
C ASN A 120 11.89 13.96 -12.71
N GLY A 121 10.97 14.80 -13.19
CA GLY A 121 10.18 15.69 -12.33
C GLY A 121 9.31 14.92 -11.34
N ILE A 122 8.52 13.95 -11.84
CA ILE A 122 7.68 13.09 -10.99
C ILE A 122 8.52 12.28 -10.01
N ARG A 123 9.60 11.65 -10.48
CA ARG A 123 10.53 10.92 -9.60
C ARG A 123 11.11 11.81 -8.51
N GLY A 124 11.55 13.02 -8.86
CA GLY A 124 12.11 13.99 -7.93
C GLY A 124 11.11 14.36 -6.83
N GLN A 125 9.86 14.64 -7.22
CA GLN A 125 8.78 14.93 -6.28
C GLN A 125 8.52 13.75 -5.33
N HIS A 126 8.40 12.53 -5.87
CA HIS A 126 8.21 11.32 -5.06
C HIS A 126 9.36 11.11 -4.07
N LEU A 127 10.62 11.36 -4.48
CA LEU A 127 11.78 11.25 -3.58
C LEU A 127 11.77 12.29 -2.46
N ILE A 128 11.37 13.53 -2.76
CA ILE A 128 11.25 14.61 -1.77
C ILE A 128 10.15 14.27 -0.76
N ASN A 129 8.97 13.90 -1.24
CA ASN A 129 7.82 13.58 -0.39
C ASN A 129 8.06 12.31 0.44
N MET A 130 8.66 11.27 -0.17
CA MET A 130 9.08 10.07 0.57
C MET A 130 10.12 10.38 1.65
N LYS A 131 11.06 11.30 1.38
CA LYS A 131 12.03 11.75 2.37
C LYS A 131 11.34 12.49 3.51
N ALA A 132 10.40 13.38 3.21
CA ALA A 132 9.62 14.11 4.22
C ALA A 132 8.81 13.15 5.09
N LEU A 133 8.14 12.16 4.48
CA LEU A 133 7.37 11.15 5.20
C LEU A 133 8.25 10.30 6.13
N ARG A 134 9.34 9.70 5.63
CA ARG A 134 10.18 8.83 6.46
C ARG A 134 10.79 9.56 7.65
N GLN A 135 11.18 10.83 7.47
CA GLN A 135 11.81 11.64 8.53
C GLN A 135 10.90 11.88 9.73
N LYS A 136 9.57 11.76 9.57
CA LYS A 136 8.63 11.80 10.70
C LYS A 136 8.75 10.59 11.63
N PHE A 137 9.31 9.48 11.15
CA PHE A 137 9.31 8.17 11.82
C PHE A 137 10.73 7.63 12.12
N GLY A 138 11.80 8.39 11.85
CA GLY A 138 13.20 8.02 12.10
C GLY A 138 13.98 7.67 10.85
#